data_AF-A0A1C6SUT1-F1
#
_entry.id   AF-A0A1C6SUT1-F1
#
_cell.length_a   1.000
_cell.length_b   1.000
_cell.length_c   1.000
_cell.angle_alpha   90.00
_cell.angle_beta   90.00
_cell.angle_gamma   90.00
#
_symmetry.space_group_name_H-M   'P 1'
#
loop_
_entity.id
_entity.type
_entity.pdbx_description
1 polymer ?
#
loop_
_entity_poly.entity_id
_entity_poly.type
_entity_poly.pdbx_seq_one_letter_code
_entity_poly.pdbx_strand_id
1 'polypeptide(L)'
;MDHLTHSGEVALDGRGLLLVPSVFAGSRVWSNLSERAAQPVLRCPARAVGTLWERSAAPASEALARVLGRTRATLLHELAVPTATTELARRRGVTAGTVSHHLTALRDAGLVGTHRVGRLLLYARTSSAEALIAGAGSTEETGRAE
;
A
#
# COMPACT_ATOMS: atom_id res chain seq x y z
N MET A 1 19.70 -14.23 5.32
CA MET A 1 18.71 -15.15 5.89
C MET A 1 17.80 -15.52 4.75
N ASP A 2 18.15 -16.62 4.08
CA ASP A 2 17.53 -17.01 2.83
C ASP A 2 16.10 -17.47 3.11
N HIS A 3 15.15 -16.76 2.54
CA HIS A 3 13.74 -17.16 2.60
C HIS A 3 13.55 -18.28 1.59
N LEU A 4 13.82 -19.52 2.02
CA LEU A 4 13.44 -20.71 1.27
C LEU A 4 11.91 -20.73 1.19
N THR A 5 11.37 -20.51 -0.01
CA THR A 5 9.98 -20.85 -0.31
C THR A 5 9.84 -22.36 -0.10
N HIS A 6 9.14 -22.77 0.95
CA HIS A 6 8.91 -24.17 1.27
C HIS A 6 7.45 -24.52 0.96
N SER A 7 7.24 -25.63 0.25
CA SER A 7 5.93 -26.24 0.03
C SER A 7 5.91 -27.57 0.76
N GLY A 8 4.91 -27.78 1.62
CA GLY A 8 4.79 -28.98 2.43
C GLY A 8 3.50 -28.99 3.23
N GLU A 9 3.17 -30.14 3.78
CA GLU A 9 2.02 -30.33 4.66
C GLU A 9 2.49 -30.32 6.13
N VAL A 10 1.74 -29.63 6.98
CA VAL A 10 2.00 -29.59 8.43
C VAL A 10 0.74 -30.01 9.16
N ALA A 11 0.85 -31.10 9.93
CA ALA A 11 -0.21 -31.53 10.82
C ALA A 11 -0.36 -30.52 11.98
N LEU A 12 -1.58 -30.04 12.19
CA LEU A 12 -1.88 -29.07 13.24
C LEU A 12 -2.15 -29.74 14.60
N ASP A 13 -2.38 -31.05 14.64
CA ASP A 13 -2.55 -31.86 15.85
C ASP A 13 -3.54 -31.26 16.88
N GLY A 14 -4.60 -30.61 16.40
CA GLY A 14 -5.59 -29.94 17.27
C GLY A 14 -5.16 -28.60 17.86
N ARG A 15 -3.95 -28.10 17.57
CA ARG A 15 -3.42 -26.79 18.06
C ARG A 15 -4.11 -25.56 17.47
N GLY A 16 -4.90 -25.75 16.41
CA GLY A 16 -5.52 -24.66 15.65
C GLY A 16 -4.50 -23.89 14.80
N LEU A 17 -4.99 -22.89 14.08
CA LEU A 17 -4.21 -22.06 13.17
C LEU A 17 -4.59 -20.60 13.37
N LEU A 18 -3.64 -19.75 13.75
CA LEU A 18 -3.88 -18.32 13.89
C LEU A 18 -3.58 -17.61 12.57
N LEU A 19 -4.63 -17.10 11.93
CA LEU A 19 -4.53 -16.23 10.77
C LEU A 19 -4.35 -14.79 11.23
N VAL A 20 -3.26 -14.14 10.80
CA VAL A 20 -2.98 -12.73 11.07
C VAL A 20 -3.04 -11.97 9.74
N PRO A 21 -4.18 -11.37 9.38
CA PRO A 21 -4.28 -10.49 8.22
C PRO A 21 -3.34 -9.29 8.40
N SER A 22 -2.53 -9.01 7.38
CA SER A 22 -1.63 -7.86 7.40
C SER A 22 -1.63 -7.15 6.06
N VAL A 23 -1.80 -5.83 6.10
CA VAL A 23 -1.64 -4.95 4.93
C VAL A 23 -0.16 -4.72 4.58
N PHE A 24 0.76 -5.08 5.49
CA PHE A 24 2.21 -4.95 5.31
C PHE A 24 2.88 -6.24 4.84
N ALA A 25 2.11 -7.32 4.61
CA ALA A 25 2.65 -8.61 4.20
C ALA A 25 3.04 -8.72 2.71
N GLY A 26 2.68 -7.71 1.90
CA GLY A 26 2.82 -7.81 0.45
C GLY A 26 2.03 -9.00 -0.11
N SER A 27 2.42 -9.54 -1.27
CA SER A 27 1.76 -10.69 -1.89
C SER A 27 2.15 -12.05 -1.29
N ARG A 28 3.01 -12.08 -0.26
CA ARG A 28 3.59 -13.31 0.29
C ARG A 28 2.95 -13.68 1.62
N VAL A 29 2.74 -14.98 1.81
CA VAL A 29 2.33 -15.55 3.08
C VAL A 29 3.60 -15.87 3.87
N TRP A 30 3.63 -15.48 5.13
CA TRP A 30 4.71 -15.86 6.04
C TRP A 30 4.17 -16.79 7.12
N SER A 31 4.86 -17.89 7.32
CA SER A 31 4.49 -18.91 8.29
C SER A 31 5.57 -19.02 9.35
N ASN A 32 5.17 -19.01 10.63
CA ASN A 32 6.02 -19.50 11.70
C ASN A 32 5.50 -20.86 12.15
N LEU A 33 6.14 -21.92 11.64
CA LEU A 33 5.79 -23.33 11.87
C LEU A 33 6.91 -24.08 12.61
N SER A 34 7.97 -23.36 13.01
CA SER A 34 9.23 -23.96 13.48
C SER A 34 9.13 -24.55 14.88
N GLU A 35 8.18 -24.10 15.69
CA GLU A 35 7.99 -24.57 17.07
C GLU A 35 6.78 -25.50 17.17
N ARG A 36 7.03 -26.78 17.45
CA ARG A 36 5.97 -27.79 17.65
C ARG A 36 5.08 -27.49 18.86
N ALA A 37 5.58 -26.74 19.84
CA ALA A 37 4.83 -26.41 21.06
C ALA A 37 3.96 -25.14 20.92
N ALA A 38 4.18 -24.32 19.90
CA ALA A 38 3.45 -23.07 19.71
C ALA A 38 2.27 -23.24 18.74
N GLN A 39 1.25 -22.38 18.88
CA GLN A 39 0.16 -22.28 17.91
C GLN A 39 0.74 -21.83 16.55
N PRO A 40 0.53 -22.60 15.46
CA PRO A 40 0.92 -22.20 14.12
C PRO A 40 0.33 -20.84 13.71
N VAL A 41 1.16 -19.91 13.24
CA VAL A 41 0.73 -18.58 12.79
C VAL A 41 1.00 -18.40 11.30
N LEU A 42 -0.03 -17.99 10.57
CA LEU A 42 0.08 -17.54 9.18
C LEU A 42 -0.21 -16.05 9.10
N ARG A 43 0.81 -15.27 8.73
CA ARG A 43 0.63 -13.88 8.33
C ARG A 43 0.28 -13.86 6.85
N CYS A 44 -0.98 -13.54 6.56
CA CYS A 44 -1.52 -13.54 5.22
C CYS A 44 -1.80 -12.10 4.75
N PRO A 45 -1.75 -11.84 3.44
CA PRO A 45 -2.29 -10.61 2.91
C PRO A 45 -3.76 -10.50 3.31
N ALA A 46 -4.16 -9.34 3.84
CA ALA A 46 -5.55 -9.09 4.20
C ALA A 46 -6.44 -9.07 2.95
N ARG A 47 -6.96 -10.23 2.54
CA ARG A 47 -7.84 -10.38 1.36
C ARG A 47 -9.25 -9.83 1.57
N ALA A 48 -9.68 -9.63 2.82
CA ALA A 48 -10.96 -8.99 3.16
C ALA A 48 -10.99 -7.46 2.91
N VAL A 49 -9.85 -6.87 2.53
CA VAL A 49 -9.78 -5.52 1.95
C VAL A 49 -9.97 -5.59 0.42
N GLY A 50 -10.29 -6.75 -0.16
CA GLY A 50 -10.35 -7.00 -1.62
C GLY A 50 -11.24 -6.04 -2.42
N THR A 51 -12.31 -5.51 -1.82
CA THR A 51 -13.16 -4.47 -2.44
C THR A 51 -12.51 -3.07 -2.46
N LEU A 52 -11.42 -2.86 -1.72
CA LEU A 52 -10.59 -1.65 -1.76
C LEU A 52 -9.53 -1.70 -2.86
N TRP A 53 -9.10 -2.91 -3.26
CA TRP A 53 -8.03 -3.12 -4.26
C TRP A 53 -8.56 -3.31 -5.69
N GLU A 54 -9.87 -3.48 -5.87
CA GLU A 54 -10.53 -3.48 -7.18
C GLU A 54 -10.97 -2.11 -7.66
N ARG A 55 -10.72 -1.04 -6.88
CA ARG A 55 -10.81 0.30 -7.44
C ARG A 55 -9.62 0.46 -8.38
N SER A 56 -9.89 0.15 -9.64
CA SER A 56 -9.15 0.54 -10.85
C SER A 56 -8.40 1.83 -10.54
N ALA A 57 -7.10 1.85 -10.86
CA ALA A 57 -6.25 3.03 -10.74
C ALA A 57 -6.88 4.16 -11.55
N ALA A 58 -7.84 4.86 -10.95
CA ALA A 58 -8.49 5.99 -11.54
C ALA A 58 -7.36 6.99 -11.80
N PRO A 59 -7.29 7.58 -13.00
CA PRO A 59 -6.28 8.61 -13.24
C PRO A 59 -6.36 9.65 -12.12
N ALA A 60 -5.20 10.14 -11.69
CA ALA A 60 -5.14 11.14 -10.62
C ALA A 60 -6.11 12.28 -10.94
N SER A 61 -7.02 12.60 -9.99
CA SER A 61 -8.07 13.61 -10.19
C SER A 61 -7.47 14.89 -10.77
N GLU A 62 -8.02 15.36 -11.89
CA GLU A 62 -7.52 16.58 -12.54
C GLU A 62 -7.62 17.78 -11.60
N ALA A 63 -8.70 17.86 -10.80
CA ALA A 63 -8.86 18.87 -9.78
C ALA A 63 -7.71 18.85 -8.77
N LEU A 64 -7.32 17.65 -8.31
CA LEU A 64 -6.19 17.48 -7.39
C LEU A 64 -4.85 17.83 -8.07
N ALA A 65 -4.70 17.47 -9.35
CA ALA A 65 -3.52 17.82 -10.13
C ALA A 65 -3.36 19.34 -10.33
N ARG A 66 -4.45 20.12 -10.39
CA ARG A 66 -4.40 21.59 -10.45
C ARG A 66 -3.91 22.23 -9.15
N VAL A 67 -4.19 21.61 -8.00
CA VAL A 67 -3.78 22.13 -6.68
C VAL A 67 -2.38 21.66 -6.29
N LEU A 68 -2.11 20.36 -6.40
CA LEU A 68 -0.84 19.76 -5.97
C LEU A 68 0.24 19.80 -7.06
N GLY A 69 -0.15 20.03 -8.30
CA GLY A 69 0.66 19.76 -9.48
C GLY A 69 0.57 18.29 -9.89
N ARG A 70 0.68 18.05 -11.21
CA ARG A 70 0.49 16.73 -11.82
C ARG A 70 1.34 15.65 -11.16
N THR A 71 2.65 15.85 -11.05
CA THR A 71 3.56 14.82 -10.49
C THR A 71 3.21 14.41 -9.06
N ARG A 72 2.89 15.37 -8.18
CA ARG A 72 2.55 15.09 -6.79
C ARG A 72 1.20 14.39 -6.68
N ALA A 73 0.20 14.82 -7.44
CA ALA A 73 -1.10 14.16 -7.49
C ALA A 73 -0.97 12.70 -7.99
N THR A 74 -0.15 12.45 -9.01
CA THR A 74 0.02 11.09 -9.52
C THR A 74 0.85 10.20 -8.59
N LEU A 75 1.87 10.73 -7.92
CA LEU A 75 2.58 9.98 -6.86
C LEU A 75 1.66 9.67 -5.68
N LEU A 76 0.85 10.64 -5.23
CA LEU A 76 -0.13 10.42 -4.18
C LEU A 76 -1.12 9.34 -4.60
N HIS A 77 -1.55 9.33 -5.87
CA HIS A 77 -2.42 8.26 -6.39
C HIS A 77 -1.74 6.88 -6.40
N GLU A 78 -0.47 6.77 -6.79
CA GLU A 78 0.26 5.48 -6.77
C GLU A 78 0.47 4.92 -5.35
N LEU A 79 0.46 5.78 -4.33
CA LEU A 79 0.60 5.40 -2.92
C LEU A 79 -0.68 4.83 -2.28
N ALA A 80 -1.68 4.43 -3.07
CA ALA A 80 -2.76 3.55 -2.59
C ALA A 80 -2.18 2.26 -1.98
N VAL A 81 -1.03 1.83 -2.50
CA VAL A 81 -0.24 0.71 -2.00
C VAL A 81 1.06 1.27 -1.40
N PRO A 82 1.43 0.89 -0.17
CA PRO A 82 2.70 1.31 0.40
C PRO A 82 3.89 0.94 -0.49
N THR A 83 4.67 1.93 -0.94
CA THR A 83 5.69 1.74 -1.98
C THR A 83 7.00 2.46 -1.63
N ALA A 84 8.14 1.85 -1.97
CA ALA A 84 9.46 2.46 -1.78
C ALA A 84 9.76 3.52 -2.86
N THR A 85 10.57 4.53 -2.52
CA THR A 85 11.03 5.56 -3.46
C THR A 85 11.66 4.97 -4.72
N THR A 86 12.50 3.95 -4.57
CA THR A 86 13.21 3.30 -5.70
C THR A 86 12.25 2.65 -6.67
N GLU A 87 11.17 2.05 -6.17
CA GLU A 87 10.14 1.42 -7.00
C GLU A 87 9.28 2.47 -7.73
N LEU A 88 8.91 3.56 -7.06
CA LEU A 88 8.24 4.70 -7.69
C LEU A 88 9.10 5.34 -8.78
N ALA A 89 10.39 5.54 -8.51
CA ALA A 89 11.36 6.08 -9.47
C ALA A 89 11.44 5.20 -10.72
N ARG A 90 11.56 3.88 -10.52
CA ARG A 90 11.59 2.89 -11.60
C ARG A 90 10.31 2.91 -12.45
N ARG A 91 9.13 2.95 -11.84
CA ARG A 91 7.83 2.98 -12.55
C ARG A 91 7.64 4.26 -13.37
N ARG A 92 8.17 5.38 -12.87
CA ARG A 92 8.03 6.70 -13.49
C ARG A 92 9.13 7.05 -14.47
N GLY A 93 10.20 6.27 -14.54
CA GLY A 93 11.36 6.59 -15.37
C GLY A 93 12.08 7.88 -14.94
N VAL A 94 12.02 8.23 -13.65
CA VAL A 94 12.70 9.41 -13.08
C VAL A 94 13.66 9.00 -11.97
N THR A 95 14.52 9.91 -11.55
CA THR A 95 15.50 9.62 -10.50
C THR A 95 14.87 9.43 -9.11
N ALA A 96 15.50 8.63 -8.26
CA ALA A 96 15.08 8.48 -6.85
C ALA A 96 15.18 9.79 -6.06
N GLY A 97 16.08 10.70 -6.45
CA GLY A 97 16.19 12.04 -5.87
C GLY A 97 14.96 12.89 -6.17
N THR A 98 14.51 12.90 -7.43
CA THR A 98 13.28 13.60 -7.87
C THR A 98 12.05 13.07 -7.12
N VAL A 99 11.90 11.75 -7.02
CA VAL A 99 10.78 11.16 -6.28
C VAL A 99 10.86 11.49 -4.80
N SER A 100 12.04 11.35 -4.18
CA SER A 100 12.25 11.70 -2.76
C SER A 100 11.90 13.15 -2.46
N HIS A 101 12.23 14.07 -3.36
CA HIS A 101 11.88 15.49 -3.23
C HIS A 101 10.35 15.69 -3.15
N HIS A 102 9.59 15.09 -4.07
CA HIS A 102 8.13 15.17 -4.05
C HIS A 102 7.50 14.46 -2.84
N LEU A 103 8.01 13.29 -2.47
CA LEU A 103 7.53 12.55 -1.29
C LEU A 103 7.80 13.30 0.01
N THR A 104 8.94 14.00 0.10
CA THR A 104 9.26 14.86 1.23
C THR A 104 8.25 16.00 1.35
N ALA A 105 7.99 16.72 0.26
CA ALA A 105 6.99 17.79 0.27
C ALA A 105 5.58 17.28 0.65
N LEU A 106 5.17 16.11 0.14
CA LEU A 106 3.89 15.50 0.49
C LEU A 106 3.83 15.03 1.96
N ARG A 107 4.95 14.52 2.50
CA ARG A 107 5.07 14.14 3.90
C ARG A 107 5.01 15.36 4.81
N ASP A 108 5.71 16.42 4.46
CA ASP A 108 5.73 17.66 5.24
C ASP A 108 4.34 18.34 5.24
N ALA A 109 3.55 18.15 4.17
CA ALA A 109 2.14 18.52 4.11
C ALA A 109 1.19 17.54 4.83
N GLY A 110 1.69 16.48 5.47
CA GLY A 110 0.90 15.49 6.19
C GLY A 110 0.08 14.55 5.30
N LEU A 111 0.32 14.53 3.99
CA LEU A 111 -0.40 13.70 3.01
C LEU A 111 0.20 12.30 2.87
N VAL A 112 1.47 12.13 3.26
CA VAL A 112 2.18 10.85 3.15
C VAL A 112 2.90 10.55 4.45
N GLY A 113 2.74 9.32 4.95
CA GLY A 113 3.48 8.76 6.06
C GLY A 113 4.61 7.84 5.58
N THR A 114 5.50 7.48 6.49
CA THR A 114 6.56 6.51 6.22
C THR A 114 6.45 5.31 7.16
N HIS A 115 6.79 4.14 6.63
CA HIS A 115 6.84 2.90 7.40
C HIS A 115 8.06 2.09 6.99
N ARG A 116 8.85 1.63 7.96
CA ARG A 116 10.07 0.87 7.68
C ARG A 116 9.81 -0.63 7.82
N VAL A 117 10.03 -1.37 6.74
CA VAL A 117 9.92 -2.83 6.68
C VAL A 117 11.30 -3.41 6.45
N GLY A 118 11.93 -3.87 7.53
CA GLY A 118 13.34 -4.31 7.52
C GLY A 118 14.27 -3.16 7.10
N ARG A 119 14.90 -3.29 5.94
CA ARG A 119 15.81 -2.28 5.37
C ARG A 119 15.12 -1.32 4.39
N LEU A 120 13.85 -1.56 4.06
CA LEU A 120 13.09 -0.77 3.10
C LEU A 120 12.26 0.30 3.81
N LEU A 121 12.33 1.54 3.33
CA LEU A 121 11.44 2.62 3.73
C LEU A 121 10.30 2.73 2.71
N LEU A 122 9.09 2.45 3.15
CA LEU A 122 7.87 2.56 2.36
C LEU A 122 7.18 3.89 2.66
N TYR A 123 6.55 4.46 1.65
CA TYR A 123 5.67 5.61 1.75
C TYR A 123 4.24 5.14 1.56
N ALA A 124 3.30 5.71 2.31
CA ALA A 124 1.87 5.39 2.22
C ALA A 124 1.04 6.66 2.45
N ARG A 125 -0.16 6.72 1.88
CA ARG A 125 -1.09 7.83 2.15
C ARG A 125 -1.49 7.86 3.63
N THR A 126 -1.70 9.07 4.14
CA THR A 126 -2.34 9.28 5.44
C THR A 126 -3.86 9.32 5.31
N SER A 127 -4.58 9.34 6.44
CA SER A 127 -6.03 9.57 6.45
C SER A 127 -6.41 10.92 5.81
N SER A 128 -5.60 11.95 5.99
CA SER A 128 -5.81 13.27 5.37
C SER A 128 -5.71 13.21 3.84
N ALA A 129 -4.79 12.42 3.30
CA ALA A 129 -4.71 12.23 1.84
C ALA A 129 -5.89 11.43 1.30
N GLU A 130 -6.37 10.40 2.01
CA GLU A 130 -7.56 9.65 1.59
C GLU A 130 -8.81 10.55 1.57
N ALA A 131 -9.00 11.40 2.59
CA ALA A 131 -10.09 12.38 2.62
C ALA A 131 -10.01 13.38 1.45
N LEU A 132 -8.81 13.86 1.14
CA LEU A 132 -8.57 14.77 0.02
C LEU A 132 -8.86 14.12 -1.34
N ILE A 133 -8.45 12.87 -1.53
CA ILE A 133 -8.70 12.11 -2.76
C ILE A 133 -10.20 11.84 -2.93
N ALA A 134 -10.89 11.45 -1.85
CA ALA A 134 -12.33 11.21 -1.87
C ALA A 134 -13.12 12.47 -2.23
N GLY A 135 -12.78 13.63 -1.63
CA GLY A 135 -13.42 14.91 -1.94
C GLY A 135 -13.13 15.43 -3.36
N ALA A 136 -12.01 15.00 -3.96
CA ALA A 136 -11.66 15.37 -5.35
C ALA A 136 -12.34 14.47 -6.40
N GLY A 137 -13.02 13.39 -6.01
CA GLY A 137 -13.73 12.47 -6.88
C GLY A 137 -15.25 12.63 -6.91
N SER A 138 -15.83 13.47 -6.04
CA SER A 138 -17.29 13.63 -5.89
C SER A 138 -17.95 14.59 -6.89
N THR A 139 -17.25 15.02 -7.94
CA THR A 139 -17.75 16.07 -8.86
C THR A 139 -18.56 15.54 -10.05
N GLU A 140 -18.73 14.22 -10.23
CA GLU A 140 -19.32 13.65 -11.45
C GLU A 140 -20.84 13.32 -11.39
N GLU A 141 -21.56 13.56 -10.29
CA GLU A 141 -22.98 13.14 -10.17
C GLU A 141 -24.06 14.25 -10.24
N THR A 142 -23.71 15.54 -10.36
CA THR A 142 -24.72 16.64 -10.32
C THR A 142 -25.24 17.13 -11.68
N GLY A 143 -24.93 16.44 -12.79
CA GLY A 143 -25.12 16.98 -14.15
C GLY A 143 -25.89 16.14 -15.17
N ARG A 144 -26.77 15.21 -14.76
CA ARG A 144 -27.58 14.46 -15.74
C ARG A 144 -28.99 14.10 -15.26
N ALA A 145 -29.84 15.12 -15.21
CA ALA A 145 -31.29 14.98 -15.33
C ALA A 145 -31.87 16.34 -15.80
N GLU A 146 -31.83 16.55 -17.11
CA GLU A 146 -32.88 17.30 -17.82
C GLU A 146 -33.82 16.27 -18.46
#